data_AF-A0AAW4BJ07-F1
#
_entry.id   AF-A0AAW4BJ07-F1
#
_cell.length_a   1.000
_cell.length_b   1.000
_cell.length_c   1.000
_cell.angle_alpha   90.00
_cell.angle_beta   90.00
_cell.angle_gamma   90.00
#
_symmetry.space_group_name_H-M   'P 1'
#
loop_
_entity.id
_entity.type
_entity.pdbx_description
1 polymer ?
#
loop_
_entity_poly.entity_id
_entity_poly.type
_entity_poly.pdbx_seq_one_letter_code
_entity_poly.pdbx_strand_id
1 'polypeptide(L)'
;SPLLHALEGQRMNIFNDDEVHNKLKQIYFTTTPKGNITYSRADRVFRFYRSLISDGYESVKQSYSATRSFYNHLNELLAAGFSKTQIQNLQGQGKDNVIPLLQVINVDFD
;
A
#
# COMPACT_ATOMS: atom_id res chain seq x y z
N SER A 1 -16.29 -19.22 21.34
CA SER A 1 -17.32 -18.69 20.41
C SER A 1 -16.71 -18.41 19.04
N PRO A 2 -17.31 -18.84 17.93
CA PRO A 2 -16.81 -18.58 16.57
C PRO A 2 -16.69 -17.08 16.24
N LEU A 3 -17.46 -16.25 16.95
CA LEU A 3 -17.38 -14.79 16.90
C LEU A 3 -16.04 -14.23 17.39
N LEU A 4 -15.36 -14.89 18.34
CA LEU A 4 -14.03 -14.46 18.82
C LEU A 4 -12.92 -14.82 17.83
N HIS A 5 -12.99 -15.97 17.15
CA HIS A 5 -12.03 -16.35 16.11
C HIS A 5 -12.18 -15.49 14.83
N ALA A 6 -13.40 -15.09 14.48
CA ALA A 6 -13.63 -14.11 13.41
C ALA A 6 -13.05 -12.73 13.76
N LEU A 7 -13.13 -12.35 15.05
CA LEU A 7 -12.51 -11.13 15.57
C LEU A 7 -10.99 -11.25 15.72
N GLU A 8 -10.44 -12.41 16.04
CA GLU A 8 -8.99 -12.67 16.10
C GLU A 8 -8.34 -12.59 14.71
N GLY A 9 -9.02 -13.07 13.66
CA GLY A 9 -8.59 -12.82 12.27
C GLY A 9 -8.77 -11.38 11.79
N GLN A 10 -9.52 -10.55 12.53
CA GLN A 10 -9.71 -9.11 12.30
C GLN A 10 -8.81 -8.24 13.21
N ARG A 11 -8.19 -8.82 14.23
CA ARG A 11 -7.41 -8.11 15.24
C ARG A 11 -5.93 -8.29 14.90
N MET A 12 -5.32 -7.21 14.39
CA MET A 12 -3.88 -6.96 14.19
C MET A 12 -3.42 -6.78 12.73
N ASN A 13 -4.20 -6.06 11.92
CA ASN A 13 -3.65 -5.33 10.76
C ASN A 13 -4.28 -3.92 10.60
N ILE A 14 -4.83 -3.37 11.70
CA ILE A 14 -5.40 -2.01 11.78
C ILE A 14 -4.27 -1.03 12.15
N PHE A 15 -3.13 -1.16 11.47
CA PHE A 15 -2.18 -0.08 11.31
C PHE A 15 -2.06 0.15 9.81
N ASN A 16 -2.45 1.30 9.32
CA ASN A 16 -3.83 1.76 9.33
C ASN A 16 -4.03 2.03 7.85
N ASP A 17 -4.84 1.23 7.15
CA ASP A 17 -5.10 1.43 5.71
C ASP A 17 -5.41 2.91 5.43
N ASP A 18 -6.09 3.56 6.39
CA ASP A 18 -6.37 4.99 6.37
C ASP A 18 -5.12 5.86 6.53
N GLU A 19 -4.12 5.51 7.36
CA GLU A 19 -2.84 6.24 7.44
C GLU A 19 -2.04 6.11 6.15
N VAL A 20 -1.95 4.90 5.59
CA VAL A 20 -1.29 4.69 4.29
C VAL A 20 -2.00 5.51 3.22
N HIS A 21 -3.34 5.44 3.18
CA HIS A 21 -4.12 6.21 2.23
C HIS A 21 -3.97 7.72 2.42
N ASN A 22 -4.01 8.21 3.66
CA ASN A 22 -3.84 9.62 3.98
C ASN A 22 -2.44 10.11 3.63
N LYS A 23 -1.39 9.34 3.90
CA LYS A 23 -0.02 9.65 3.48
C LYS A 23 0.08 9.73 1.96
N LEU A 24 -0.49 8.77 1.24
CA LEU A 24 -0.52 8.79 -0.22
C LEU A 24 -1.30 10.00 -0.75
N LYS A 25 -2.40 10.41 -0.10
CA LYS A 25 -3.14 11.64 -0.45
C LYS A 25 -2.28 12.88 -0.24
N GLN A 26 -1.52 12.97 0.85
CA GLN A 26 -0.62 14.10 1.11
C GLN A 26 0.50 14.20 0.06
N ILE A 27 1.00 13.06 -0.44
CA ILE A 27 2.09 13.03 -1.42
C ILE A 27 1.59 13.23 -2.86
N TYR A 28 0.42 12.66 -3.20
CA TYR A 28 -0.05 12.54 -4.59
C TYR A 28 -1.36 13.28 -4.88
N PHE A 29 -1.79 14.23 -4.05
CA PHE A 29 -2.88 15.12 -4.43
C PHE A 29 -2.47 15.96 -5.64
N THR A 30 -3.45 16.30 -6.46
CA THR A 30 -3.25 17.21 -7.59
C THR A 30 -4.37 18.24 -7.63
N THR A 31 -4.05 19.42 -8.13
CA THR A 31 -5.03 20.48 -8.35
C THR A 31 -5.40 20.52 -9.83
N THR A 32 -6.69 20.42 -10.12
CA THR A 32 -7.22 20.57 -11.48
C THR A 32 -7.00 22.01 -11.98
N PRO A 33 -7.05 22.26 -13.30
CA PRO A 33 -7.02 23.62 -13.84
C PRO A 33 -8.12 24.55 -13.28
N LYS A 34 -9.20 23.98 -12.75
CA LYS A 34 -10.32 24.71 -12.11
C LYS A 34 -10.11 24.98 -10.62
N GLY A 35 -8.98 24.59 -10.04
CA GLY A 35 -8.66 24.78 -8.62
C GLY A 35 -9.14 23.66 -7.68
N ASN A 36 -9.86 22.65 -8.18
CA ASN A 36 -10.31 21.53 -7.35
C ASN A 36 -9.16 20.57 -7.02
N ILE A 37 -9.10 20.07 -5.79
CA ILE A 37 -8.16 19.02 -5.36
C ILE A 37 -8.70 17.66 -5.78
N THR A 38 -7.83 16.79 -6.29
CA THR A 38 -8.14 15.39 -6.60
C THR A 38 -7.12 14.45 -5.97
N TYR A 39 -7.61 13.26 -5.62
CA TYR A 39 -6.81 12.20 -5.01
C TYR A 39 -6.71 10.95 -5.90
N SER A 40 -7.14 11.03 -7.16
CA SER A 40 -7.22 9.88 -8.07
C SER A 40 -5.89 9.13 -8.21
N ARG A 41 -4.76 9.86 -8.18
CA ARG A 41 -3.43 9.25 -8.20
C ARG A 41 -3.14 8.49 -6.91
N ALA A 42 -3.39 9.11 -5.75
CA ALA A 42 -3.25 8.47 -4.44
C ALA A 42 -4.12 7.21 -4.34
N ASP A 43 -5.37 7.29 -4.77
CA ASP A 43 -6.32 6.17 -4.76
C ASP A 43 -5.83 5.00 -5.63
N ARG A 44 -5.27 5.31 -6.80
CA ARG A 44 -4.68 4.30 -7.70
C ARG A 44 -3.50 3.58 -7.04
N VAL A 45 -2.59 4.33 -6.42
CA VAL A 45 -1.42 3.76 -5.72
C VAL A 45 -1.86 2.95 -4.51
N PHE A 46 -2.86 3.42 -3.77
CA PHE A 46 -3.42 2.71 -2.62
C PHE A 46 -4.07 1.38 -3.02
N ARG A 47 -4.83 1.34 -4.11
CA ARG A 47 -5.39 0.07 -4.63
C ARG A 47 -4.28 -0.92 -4.99
N PHE A 48 -3.20 -0.46 -5.63
CA PHE A 48 -2.05 -1.31 -5.92
C PHE A 48 -1.40 -1.87 -4.64
N TYR A 49 -1.22 -1.03 -3.62
CA TYR A 49 -0.78 -1.47 -2.30
C TYR A 49 -1.69 -2.57 -1.72
N ARG A 50 -3.01 -2.36 -1.74
CA ARG A 50 -4.00 -3.35 -1.26
C ARG A 50 -3.90 -4.68 -2.00
N SER A 51 -3.72 -4.66 -3.32
CA SER A 51 -3.49 -5.88 -4.11
C SER A 51 -2.20 -6.59 -3.73
N LEU A 52 -1.10 -5.86 -3.44
CA LEU A 52 0.14 -6.48 -2.96
C LEU A 52 -0.04 -7.19 -1.61
N ILE A 53 -0.84 -6.60 -0.72
CA ILE A 53 -1.17 -7.21 0.58
C ILE A 53 -2.04 -8.46 0.41
N SER A 54 -3.06 -8.39 -0.46
CA SER A 54 -4.00 -9.50 -0.64
C SER A 54 -3.41 -10.65 -1.43
N ASP A 55 -2.74 -10.36 -2.53
CA ASP A 55 -2.40 -11.35 -3.56
C ASP A 55 -0.90 -11.63 -3.63
N GLY A 56 -0.07 -10.77 -3.04
CA GLY A 56 1.39 -10.91 -3.02
C GLY A 56 2.08 -10.34 -4.26
N TYR A 57 3.36 -10.00 -4.10
CA TYR A 57 4.15 -9.29 -5.10
C TYR A 57 4.21 -10.02 -6.45
N GLU A 58 4.56 -11.31 -6.44
CA GLU A 58 4.72 -12.07 -7.68
C GLU A 58 3.38 -12.31 -8.38
N SER A 59 2.31 -12.57 -7.64
CA SER A 59 0.95 -12.72 -8.20
C SER A 59 0.49 -11.42 -8.87
N VAL A 60 0.60 -10.29 -8.15
CA VAL A 60 0.23 -8.99 -8.69
C VAL A 60 1.08 -8.66 -9.90
N LYS A 61 2.39 -8.89 -9.86
CA LYS A 61 3.29 -8.66 -11.00
C LYS A 61 2.89 -9.45 -12.24
N GLN A 62 2.52 -10.72 -12.06
CA GLN A 62 2.07 -11.59 -13.16
C GLN A 62 0.68 -11.19 -13.70
N SER A 63 -0.18 -10.58 -12.88
CA SER A 63 -1.50 -10.11 -13.31
C SER A 63 -1.47 -8.89 -14.26
N TYR A 64 -0.36 -8.15 -14.31
CA TYR A 64 -0.23 -6.98 -15.16
C TYR A 64 0.05 -7.37 -16.61
N SER A 65 -0.81 -6.92 -17.54
CA SER A 65 -0.59 -7.09 -18.99
C SER A 65 0.66 -6.35 -19.49
N ALA A 66 1.04 -5.27 -18.83
CA ALA A 66 2.23 -4.49 -19.14
C ALA A 66 3.14 -4.35 -17.91
N THR A 67 4.30 -4.98 -17.97
CA THR A 67 5.33 -4.97 -16.91
C THR A 67 5.76 -3.55 -16.52
N ARG A 68 5.82 -2.62 -17.48
CA ARG A 68 6.17 -1.21 -17.21
C ARG A 68 5.17 -0.56 -16.25
N SER A 69 3.88 -0.85 -16.41
CA SER A 69 2.83 -0.29 -15.55
C SER A 69 3.01 -0.75 -14.11
N PHE A 70 3.32 -2.03 -13.89
CA PHE A 70 3.63 -2.57 -12.56
C PHE A 70 4.79 -1.81 -11.90
N TYR A 71 5.92 -1.67 -12.60
CA TYR A 71 7.09 -0.98 -12.05
C TYR A 71 6.84 0.51 -11.82
N ASN A 72 6.00 1.17 -12.62
CA ASN A 72 5.60 2.55 -12.36
C ASN A 72 4.89 2.67 -11.01
N HIS A 73 3.91 1.80 -10.71
CA HIS A 73 3.23 1.80 -9.42
C HIS A 73 4.14 1.41 -8.26
N LEU A 74 5.05 0.45 -8.48
CA LEU A 74 6.05 0.09 -7.48
C LEU A 74 6.91 1.30 -7.13
N ASN A 75 7.40 2.04 -8.14
CA ASN A 75 8.19 3.25 -7.94
C ASN A 75 7.41 4.35 -7.21
N GLU A 76 6.08 4.45 -7.41
CA GLU A 76 5.23 5.35 -6.62
C GLU A 76 5.22 4.94 -5.14
N LEU A 77 5.11 3.65 -4.81
CA LEU A 77 5.26 3.21 -3.42
C LEU A 77 6.67 3.46 -2.87
N LEU A 78 7.73 3.18 -3.64
CA LEU A 78 9.10 3.45 -3.19
C LEU A 78 9.32 4.95 -2.89
N ALA A 79 8.83 5.83 -3.76
CA ALA A 79 8.90 7.28 -3.56
C ALA A 79 8.08 7.76 -2.35
N ALA A 80 7.02 7.04 -1.97
CA ALA A 80 6.25 7.30 -0.75
C ALA A 80 6.93 6.77 0.54
N GLY A 81 8.12 6.18 0.42
CA GLY A 81 8.96 5.73 1.53
C GLY A 81 8.80 4.26 1.90
N PHE A 82 8.17 3.45 1.07
CA PHE A 82 8.10 1.99 1.28
C PHE A 82 9.40 1.31 0.83
N SER A 83 9.90 0.33 1.58
CA SER A 83 11.08 -0.43 1.15
C SER A 83 10.73 -1.43 0.06
N LYS A 84 11.60 -1.52 -0.96
CA LYS A 84 11.48 -2.51 -2.03
C LYS A 84 11.50 -3.95 -1.48
N THR A 85 12.39 -4.24 -0.54
CA THR A 85 12.51 -5.56 0.06
C THR A 85 11.25 -5.94 0.85
N GLN A 86 10.66 -4.99 1.59
CA GLN A 86 9.41 -5.22 2.31
C GLN A 86 8.27 -5.54 1.34
N ILE A 87 8.17 -4.81 0.23
CA ILE A 87 7.15 -5.06 -0.80
C ILE A 87 7.38 -6.42 -1.50
N GLN A 88 8.61 -6.76 -1.85
CA GLN A 88 8.93 -8.02 -2.53
C GLN A 88 8.70 -9.26 -1.66
N ASN A 89 8.81 -9.12 -0.34
CA ASN A 89 8.54 -10.19 0.62
C ASN A 89 7.04 -10.47 0.83
N LEU A 90 6.14 -9.71 0.20
CA LEU A 90 4.71 -9.98 0.27
C LEU A 90 4.38 -11.24 -0.55
N GLN A 91 4.14 -12.35 0.14
CA GLN A 91 3.94 -13.66 -0.48
C GLN A 91 2.48 -14.06 -0.71
N GLY A 92 1.51 -13.16 -0.50
CA GLY A 92 0.15 -13.37 -0.97
C GLY A 92 -0.50 -14.65 -0.46
N GLN A 93 -0.63 -14.79 0.85
CA GLN A 93 -1.56 -15.72 1.48
C GLN A 93 -2.11 -15.05 2.73
N GLY A 94 -3.43 -14.91 2.76
CA GLY A 94 -4.15 -14.25 3.83
C GLY A 94 -3.95 -14.96 5.16
N LYS A 95 -3.76 -14.14 6.19
CA LYS A 95 -3.92 -14.37 7.65
C LYS A 95 -2.67 -14.35 8.51
N ASP A 96 -1.46 -14.65 8.02
CA ASP A 96 -0.30 -14.77 8.94
C ASP A 96 0.97 -13.97 8.56
N ASN A 97 1.00 -13.25 7.44
CA ASN A 97 2.15 -12.42 7.08
C ASN A 97 2.09 -11.04 7.76
N VAL A 98 2.39 -11.03 9.06
CA VAL A 98 2.65 -9.79 9.81
C VAL A 98 4.00 -9.23 9.38
N ILE A 99 4.01 -8.45 8.29
CA ILE A 99 5.17 -7.63 7.94
C ILE A 99 4.87 -6.19 8.37
N PRO A 100 5.52 -5.67 9.43
CA PRO A 100 5.45 -4.24 9.73
C PRO A 100 6.09 -3.47 8.57
N LEU A 101 5.24 -2.90 7.72
CA LEU A 101 5.63 -2.28 6.44
C LEU A 101 6.17 -0.85 6.56
N LEU A 102 6.13 -0.26 7.75
CA LEU A 102 6.65 1.07 8.00
C LEU A 102 7.36 1.10 9.34
N GLN A 103 8.64 0.75 9.36
CA GLN A 103 9.53 1.44 10.27
C GLN A 103 9.67 2.84 9.65
N VAL A 104 8.79 3.76 10.06
CA VAL A 104 8.89 5.17 9.69
C VAL A 104 10.26 5.61 10.21
N ILE A 105 11.25 5.70 9.32
CA ILE A 105 12.40 6.55 9.60
C ILE A 105 11.78 7.94 9.63
N ASN A 106 11.59 8.49 10.83
CA ASN A 106 11.47 9.93 11.01
C ASN A 106 12.74 10.50 10.39
N VAL A 107 12.65 10.94 9.14
CA VAL A 107 13.64 11.83 8.58
C VAL A 107 13.28 13.18 9.16
N ASP A 108 13.82 13.46 10.34
CA ASP A 108 13.89 14.81 10.88
C ASP A 108 14.70 15.63 9.86
N PHE A 109 14.05 16.62 9.25
CA PHE A 109 14.74 17.65 8.48
C PHE A 109 15.11 18.75 9.48
N ASP A 110 16.28 18.64 10.09
CA ASP A 110 16.98 19.76 10.71
C ASP A 110 17.53 20.72 9.64
#